data_AF-A0A4S4BCM0-F1
#
_entry.id   AF-A0A4S4BCM0-F1
#
_cell.length_a   1.000
_cell.length_b   1.000
_cell.length_c   1.000
_cell.angle_alpha   90.00
_cell.angle_beta   90.00
_cell.angle_gamma   90.00
#
_symmetry.space_group_name_H-M   'P 1'
#
loop_
_entity.id
_entity.type
_entity.pdbx_description
1 polymer ?
#
loop_
_entity_poly.entity_id
_entity_poly.type
_entity_poly.pdbx_seq_one_letter_code
_entity_poly.pdbx_strand_id
1 'polypeptide(L)'
;MNTVWSSTRIQHWYGETGREVEWCSREALWYHSARKSVDGRWVMVRDPLGRFQTQGLFCTDAEISALDIVNWFPMRWQVEVTFEESRAHLGVETGRGWAALTIARTTPLLLGLFSVVTLREQRLWSRGDVEVRTSAWYSKTLPTFSDALATVRRAIWRQPTFTVSRWSRDTVKVPRQVFERMSDALCYAA
;
A
#
# COMPACT_ATOMS: atom_id res chain seq x y z
N MET A 1 -25.26 -34.50 -0.06
CA MET A 1 -25.43 -33.08 -0.43
C MET A 1 -24.23 -32.70 -1.29
N ASN A 2 -24.45 -32.28 -2.53
CA ASN A 2 -23.36 -31.87 -3.42
C ASN A 2 -23.17 -30.35 -3.27
N THR A 3 -22.00 -29.90 -2.83
CA THR A 3 -21.72 -28.45 -2.72
C THR A 3 -21.50 -27.90 -4.12
N VAL A 4 -22.33 -26.95 -4.54
CA VAL A 4 -22.16 -26.26 -5.83
C VAL A 4 -21.13 -25.15 -5.65
N TRP A 5 -20.07 -25.22 -6.44
CA TRP A 5 -18.99 -24.24 -6.46
C TRP A 5 -19.14 -23.31 -7.66
N SER A 6 -18.88 -22.04 -7.45
CA SER A 6 -18.88 -21.01 -8.49
C SER A 6 -17.45 -20.55 -8.74
N SER A 7 -17.02 -20.50 -10.01
CA SER A 7 -15.70 -19.99 -10.39
C SER A 7 -15.75 -18.48 -10.64
N THR A 8 -14.72 -17.77 -10.19
CA THR A 8 -14.55 -16.34 -10.48
C THR A 8 -13.08 -15.99 -10.64
N ARG A 9 -12.81 -14.90 -11.35
CA ARG A 9 -11.47 -14.38 -11.58
C ARG A 9 -11.27 -13.10 -10.77
N ILE A 10 -10.46 -13.18 -9.72
CA ILE A 10 -10.13 -12.04 -8.85
C ILE A 10 -9.08 -11.18 -9.53
N GLN A 11 -9.38 -9.90 -9.74
CA GLN A 11 -8.47 -8.99 -10.43
C GLN A 11 -7.20 -8.70 -9.64
N HIS A 12 -7.29 -8.60 -8.32
CA HIS A 12 -6.17 -8.27 -7.44
C HIS A 12 -5.94 -9.37 -6.41
N TRP A 13 -4.96 -10.25 -6.65
CA TRP A 13 -4.64 -11.36 -5.74
C TRP A 13 -3.15 -11.38 -5.41
N TYR A 14 -2.76 -10.82 -4.25
CA TYR A 14 -1.38 -10.91 -3.71
C TYR A 14 -0.26 -10.75 -4.75
N GLY A 15 -0.31 -9.69 -5.55
CA GLY A 15 0.69 -9.42 -6.60
C GLY A 15 0.46 -10.13 -7.95
N GLU A 16 -0.50 -11.06 -8.03
CA GLU A 16 -0.99 -11.65 -9.26
C GLU A 16 -2.27 -10.91 -9.73
N THR A 17 -2.47 -10.85 -11.06
CA THR A 17 -3.70 -10.30 -11.65
C THR A 17 -4.54 -11.39 -12.27
N GLY A 18 -5.85 -11.34 -12.02
CA GLY A 18 -6.80 -12.25 -12.63
C GLY A 18 -6.62 -13.70 -12.18
N ARG A 19 -6.45 -13.95 -10.88
CA ARG A 19 -6.38 -15.32 -10.37
C ARG A 19 -7.76 -15.96 -10.32
N GLU A 20 -7.87 -17.18 -10.82
CA GLU A 20 -9.10 -17.96 -10.72
C GLU A 20 -9.22 -18.61 -9.34
N VAL A 21 -10.39 -18.48 -8.73
CA VAL A 21 -10.75 -19.17 -7.49
C VAL A 21 -12.15 -19.75 -7.61
N GLU A 22 -12.42 -20.79 -6.83
CA GLU A 22 -13.76 -21.33 -6.67
C GLU A 22 -14.30 -20.98 -5.29
N TRP A 23 -15.58 -20.62 -5.21
CA TRP A 23 -16.22 -20.27 -3.96
C TRP A 23 -17.61 -20.85 -3.82
N CYS A 24 -18.04 -21.06 -2.59
CA CYS A 24 -19.43 -21.33 -2.23
C CYS A 24 -19.78 -20.56 -0.95
N SER A 25 -21.06 -20.23 -0.77
CA SER A 25 -21.49 -19.36 0.32
C SER A 25 -22.92 -19.67 0.73
N ARG A 26 -23.22 -19.43 2.01
CA ARG A 26 -24.58 -19.33 2.56
C ARG A 26 -24.62 -18.32 3.69
N GLU A 27 -25.83 -17.92 4.04
CA GLU A 27 -26.10 -17.22 5.30
C GLU A 27 -25.92 -18.19 6.48
N ALA A 28 -25.43 -17.66 7.59
CA ALA A 28 -25.30 -18.37 8.84
C ALA A 28 -25.40 -17.42 10.03
N LEU A 29 -25.85 -17.98 11.14
CA LEU A 29 -25.83 -17.32 12.44
C LEU A 29 -24.50 -17.60 13.13
N TRP A 30 -23.73 -16.55 13.40
CA TRP A 30 -22.58 -16.62 14.31
C TRP A 30 -23.09 -16.68 15.75
N TYR A 31 -23.21 -17.91 16.26
CA TYR A 31 -23.72 -18.16 17.60
C TYR A 31 -22.68 -17.84 18.67
N HIS A 32 -23.12 -17.16 19.72
CA HIS A 32 -22.33 -16.95 20.93
C HIS A 32 -23.23 -17.15 22.16
N SER A 33 -22.79 -17.94 23.13
CA SER A 33 -23.63 -18.29 24.30
C SER A 33 -23.87 -17.11 25.25
N ALA A 34 -22.85 -16.26 25.44
CA ALA A 34 -22.90 -15.12 26.37
C ALA A 34 -23.13 -13.74 25.70
N ARG A 35 -23.35 -13.70 24.37
CA ARG A 35 -23.50 -12.44 23.61
C ARG A 35 -24.60 -12.60 22.57
N LYS A 36 -25.17 -11.49 22.11
CA LYS A 36 -26.14 -11.51 21.00
C LYS A 36 -25.49 -12.19 19.79
N SER A 37 -26.15 -13.21 19.27
CA SER A 37 -25.72 -13.89 18.04
C SER A 37 -25.84 -12.94 16.85
N VAL A 38 -24.97 -13.09 15.87
CA VAL A 38 -24.86 -12.17 14.74
C VAL A 38 -25.15 -12.93 13.45
N ASP A 39 -26.19 -12.53 12.73
CA ASP A 39 -26.44 -13.04 11.39
C ASP A 39 -25.35 -12.56 10.43
N GLY A 40 -24.97 -13.39 9.49
CA GLY A 40 -23.96 -13.04 8.51
C GLY A 40 -23.86 -14.05 7.39
N ARG A 41 -22.81 -13.92 6.60
CA ARG A 41 -22.54 -14.76 5.43
C ARG A 41 -21.17 -15.39 5.58
N TRP A 42 -21.11 -16.71 5.44
CA TRP A 42 -19.83 -17.39 5.26
C TRP A 42 -19.54 -17.61 3.79
N VAL A 43 -18.27 -17.60 3.43
CA VAL A 43 -17.78 -17.94 2.10
C VAL A 43 -16.61 -18.90 2.25
N MET A 44 -16.69 -20.06 1.61
CA MET A 44 -15.51 -20.92 1.43
C MET A 44 -14.88 -20.61 0.10
N VAL A 45 -13.56 -20.45 0.08
CA VAL A 45 -12.76 -20.17 -1.12
C VAL A 45 -11.70 -21.24 -1.25
N ARG A 46 -11.59 -21.86 -2.42
CA ARG A 46 -10.55 -22.84 -2.72
C ARG A 46 -9.81 -22.49 -4.00
N ASP A 47 -8.55 -22.88 -4.04
CA ASP A 47 -7.71 -22.77 -5.22
C ASP A 47 -7.89 -24.01 -6.11
N PRO A 48 -8.43 -23.89 -7.33
CA PRO A 48 -8.50 -25.03 -8.25
C PRO A 48 -7.09 -25.56 -8.61
N LEU A 49 -6.04 -24.74 -8.49
CA LEU A 49 -4.66 -25.13 -8.74
C LEU A 49 -3.94 -25.67 -7.48
N GLY A 50 -4.61 -25.67 -6.32
CA GLY A 50 -4.06 -26.21 -5.08
C GLY A 50 -2.84 -25.46 -4.51
N ARG A 51 -2.59 -24.20 -4.92
CA ARG A 51 -1.44 -23.43 -4.41
C ARG A 51 -1.70 -22.79 -3.05
N PHE A 52 -2.95 -22.80 -2.56
CA PHE A 52 -3.29 -22.46 -1.18
C PHE A 52 -4.40 -23.38 -0.63
N GLN A 53 -4.44 -23.52 0.69
CA GLN A 53 -5.46 -24.32 1.38
C GLN A 53 -6.82 -23.62 1.37
N THR A 54 -7.90 -24.39 1.23
CA THR A 54 -9.28 -23.87 1.31
C THR A 54 -9.47 -22.99 2.55
N GLN A 55 -9.97 -21.78 2.33
CA GLN A 55 -10.15 -20.76 3.37
C GLN A 55 -11.63 -20.55 3.66
N GLY A 56 -11.96 -20.35 4.94
CA GLY A 56 -13.28 -19.93 5.38
C GLY A 56 -13.29 -18.45 5.74
N LEU A 57 -14.14 -17.68 5.09
CA LEU A 57 -14.37 -16.26 5.35
C LEU A 57 -15.74 -16.08 5.98
N PHE A 58 -15.88 -15.08 6.85
CA PHE A 58 -17.17 -14.71 7.44
C PHE A 58 -17.34 -13.20 7.40
N CYS A 59 -18.51 -12.75 6.95
CA CYS A 59 -18.92 -11.35 6.95
C CYS A 59 -20.14 -11.19 7.85
N THR A 60 -20.08 -10.24 8.78
CA THR A 60 -21.18 -9.94 9.71
C THR A 60 -22.30 -9.13 9.08
N ASP A 61 -22.13 -8.67 7.83
CA ASP A 61 -23.17 -8.02 7.05
C ASP A 61 -23.66 -9.01 5.99
N ALA A 62 -24.90 -9.47 6.15
CA ALA A 62 -25.50 -10.51 5.31
C ALA A 62 -25.83 -10.02 3.88
N GLU A 63 -25.99 -8.70 3.70
CA GLU A 63 -26.32 -8.06 2.42
C GLU A 63 -25.13 -8.05 1.46
N ILE A 64 -23.90 -8.16 1.99
CA ILE A 64 -22.69 -8.18 1.18
C ILE A 64 -22.62 -9.47 0.39
N SER A 65 -22.43 -9.35 -0.94
CA SER A 65 -22.37 -10.50 -1.81
C SER A 65 -21.10 -11.34 -1.52
N ALA A 66 -21.20 -12.65 -1.75
CA ALA A 66 -20.04 -13.54 -1.60
C ALA A 66 -18.88 -13.15 -2.53
N LEU A 67 -19.20 -12.66 -3.73
CA LEU A 67 -18.20 -12.20 -4.69
C LEU A 67 -17.46 -10.96 -4.19
N ASP A 68 -18.16 -10.02 -3.54
CA ASP A 68 -17.52 -8.83 -2.96
C ASP A 68 -16.60 -9.22 -1.80
N ILE A 69 -17.04 -10.10 -0.90
CA ILE A 69 -16.21 -10.64 0.20
C ILE A 69 -14.92 -11.25 -0.36
N VAL A 70 -15.03 -12.06 -1.41
CA VAL A 70 -13.89 -12.73 -2.07
C VAL A 70 -12.96 -11.72 -2.74
N ASN A 71 -13.48 -10.66 -3.34
CA ASN A 71 -12.65 -9.61 -3.97
C ASN A 71 -11.97 -8.69 -2.96
N TRP A 72 -12.59 -8.42 -1.81
CA TRP A 72 -12.02 -7.52 -0.80
C TRP A 72 -11.01 -8.21 0.09
N PHE A 73 -11.15 -9.51 0.35
CA PHE A 73 -10.27 -10.21 1.27
C PHE A 73 -8.76 -10.07 0.92
N PRO A 74 -8.33 -10.20 -0.35
CA PRO A 74 -6.94 -9.97 -0.73
C PRO A 74 -6.44 -8.55 -0.48
N MET A 75 -7.32 -7.54 -0.51
CA MET A 75 -6.96 -6.14 -0.28
C MET A 75 -6.41 -5.91 1.12
N ARG A 76 -6.74 -6.77 2.09
CA ARG A 76 -6.17 -6.74 3.45
C ARG A 76 -4.64 -6.73 3.46
N TRP A 77 -4.01 -7.41 2.51
CA TRP A 77 -2.55 -7.47 2.42
C TRP A 77 -1.89 -6.11 2.20
N GLN A 78 -2.61 -5.14 1.62
CA GLN A 78 -2.11 -3.78 1.43
C GLN A 78 -1.77 -3.09 2.77
N VAL A 79 -2.41 -3.48 3.86
CA VAL A 79 -2.07 -3.00 5.22
C VAL A 79 -0.69 -3.48 5.63
N GLU A 80 -0.36 -4.74 5.37
CA GLU A 80 0.94 -5.32 5.70
C GLU A 80 2.07 -4.65 4.89
N VAL A 81 1.83 -4.39 3.59
CA VAL A 81 2.75 -3.62 2.74
C VAL A 81 2.92 -2.20 3.26
N THR A 82 1.83 -1.54 3.67
CA THR A 82 1.90 -0.18 4.25
C THR A 82 2.79 -0.14 5.49
N PHE A 83 2.67 -1.13 6.38
CA PHE A 83 3.51 -1.21 7.57
C PHE A 83 4.97 -1.50 7.23
N GLU A 84 5.25 -2.41 6.29
CA GLU A 84 6.60 -2.69 5.85
C GLU A 84 7.29 -1.44 5.30
N GLU A 85 6.64 -0.78 4.34
CA GLU A 85 7.19 0.40 3.66
C GLU A 85 7.31 1.60 4.62
N SER A 86 6.36 1.77 5.54
CA SER A 86 6.44 2.84 6.55
C SER A 86 7.61 2.64 7.52
N ARG A 87 7.93 1.41 7.89
CA ARG A 87 9.09 1.11 8.73
C ARG A 87 10.40 1.31 7.96
N ALA A 88 10.46 0.82 6.73
CA ALA A 88 11.64 0.92 5.88
C ALA A 88 12.00 2.36 5.50
N HIS A 89 11.00 3.20 5.23
CA HIS A 89 11.22 4.50 4.58
C HIS A 89 10.78 5.72 5.39
N LEU A 90 9.90 5.56 6.38
CA LEU A 90 9.38 6.68 7.18
C LEU A 90 9.86 6.63 8.63
N GLY A 91 10.62 5.60 9.01
CA GLY A 91 11.25 5.50 10.33
C GLY A 91 10.27 5.25 11.47
N VAL A 92 9.16 4.54 11.20
CA VAL A 92 8.15 4.20 12.22
C VAL A 92 8.75 3.48 13.43
N GLU A 93 9.69 2.56 13.22
CA GLU A 93 10.36 1.81 14.30
C GLU A 93 11.71 2.39 14.72
N THR A 94 12.29 3.33 13.96
CA THR A 94 13.63 3.89 14.20
C THR A 94 13.59 5.27 14.85
N GLY A 95 12.40 5.75 15.24
CA GLY A 95 12.22 7.00 15.96
C GLY A 95 12.98 7.02 17.30
N ARG A 96 13.67 8.13 17.60
CA ARG A 96 14.46 8.30 18.85
C ARG A 96 13.62 8.79 20.04
N GLY A 97 12.30 8.67 19.98
CA GLY A 97 11.40 9.11 21.04
C GLY A 97 11.30 8.06 22.16
N TRP A 98 11.72 8.41 23.38
CA TRP A 98 11.75 7.48 24.52
C TRP A 98 10.44 7.43 25.33
N ALA A 99 9.53 8.37 25.11
CA ALA A 99 8.25 8.44 25.82
C ALA A 99 7.12 7.79 25.01
N ALA A 100 6.28 6.98 25.66
CA ALA A 100 5.12 6.34 25.05
C ALA A 100 4.19 7.35 24.32
N LEU A 101 4.04 8.55 24.90
CA LEU A 101 3.22 9.61 24.31
C LEU A 101 3.81 10.18 23.01
N THR A 102 5.14 10.17 22.86
CA THR A 102 5.80 10.56 21.60
C THR A 102 5.51 9.54 20.51
N ILE A 103 5.58 8.24 20.82
CA ILE A 103 5.27 7.16 19.88
C ILE A 103 3.78 7.21 19.47
N ALA A 104 2.89 7.41 20.44
CA ALA A 104 1.44 7.51 20.20
C ALA A 104 1.06 8.68 19.27
N ARG A 105 1.86 9.76 19.24
CA ARG A 105 1.65 10.93 18.36
C ARG A 105 2.32 10.78 17.00
N THR A 106 3.53 10.22 16.96
CA THR A 106 4.35 10.18 15.73
C THR A 106 3.90 9.09 14.77
N THR A 107 3.56 7.89 15.27
CA THR A 107 3.09 6.77 14.43
C THR A 107 1.91 7.14 13.52
N PRO A 108 0.80 7.71 14.01
CA PRO A 108 -0.31 8.10 13.13
C PRO A 108 0.06 9.22 12.15
N LEU A 109 0.97 10.14 12.52
CA LEU A 109 1.45 11.17 11.60
C LEU A 109 2.28 10.58 10.45
N LEU A 110 3.10 9.55 10.72
CA LEU A 110 3.87 8.86 9.69
C LEU A 110 2.97 8.06 8.75
N LEU A 111 1.93 7.39 9.26
CA LEU A 111 0.92 6.74 8.42
C LEU A 111 0.09 7.76 7.60
N GLY A 112 -0.18 8.94 8.17
CA GLY A 112 -0.75 10.07 7.45
C GLY A 112 0.17 10.55 6.32
N LEU A 113 1.48 10.65 6.57
CA LEU A 113 2.48 11.01 5.56
C LEU A 113 2.55 9.97 4.45
N PHE A 114 2.54 8.66 4.78
CA PHE A 114 2.44 7.58 3.80
C PHE A 114 1.26 7.81 2.86
N SER A 115 0.08 8.11 3.43
CA SER A 115 -1.14 8.34 2.66
C SER A 115 -1.03 9.55 1.73
N VAL A 116 -0.43 10.66 2.21
CA VAL A 116 -0.19 11.85 1.38
C VAL A 116 0.76 11.56 0.23
N VAL A 117 1.85 10.82 0.49
CA VAL A 117 2.84 10.43 -0.54
C VAL A 117 2.16 9.58 -1.62
N THR A 118 1.43 8.54 -1.25
CA THR A 118 0.73 7.66 -2.19
C THR A 118 -0.29 8.41 -3.03
N LEU A 119 -1.12 9.28 -2.42
CA LEU A 119 -2.09 10.08 -3.16
C LEU A 119 -1.45 11.13 -4.08
N ARG A 120 -0.26 11.65 -3.72
CA ARG A 120 0.49 12.57 -4.57
C ARG A 120 1.14 11.85 -5.73
N GLU A 121 1.75 10.70 -5.49
CA GLU A 121 2.29 9.85 -6.54
C GLU A 121 1.21 9.45 -7.53
N GLN A 122 0.04 9.00 -7.09
CA GLN A 122 -1.05 8.62 -7.99
C GLN A 122 -1.45 9.75 -8.96
N ARG A 123 -1.40 11.01 -8.49
CA ARG A 123 -1.66 12.19 -9.33
C ARG A 123 -0.53 12.47 -10.32
N LEU A 124 0.72 12.24 -9.93
CA LEU A 124 1.90 12.38 -10.80
C LEU A 124 1.95 11.25 -11.82
N TRP A 125 1.62 10.03 -11.42
CA TRP A 125 1.52 8.85 -12.29
C TRP A 125 0.52 9.09 -13.41
N SER A 126 -0.65 9.62 -13.06
CA SER A 126 -1.70 9.97 -14.03
C SER A 126 -1.28 11.03 -15.05
N ARG A 127 -0.18 11.76 -14.80
CA ARG A 127 0.42 12.75 -15.71
C ARG A 127 1.63 12.23 -16.48
N GLY A 128 2.11 11.02 -16.16
CA GLY A 128 3.34 10.45 -16.71
C GLY A 128 4.63 10.99 -16.06
N ASP A 129 4.54 11.60 -14.88
CA ASP A 129 5.66 12.28 -14.21
C ASP A 129 6.39 11.41 -13.15
N VAL A 130 6.11 10.10 -13.12
CA VAL A 130 6.71 9.16 -12.16
C VAL A 130 7.77 8.32 -12.85
N GLU A 131 8.97 8.34 -12.29
CA GLU A 131 10.10 7.55 -12.78
C GLU A 131 10.17 6.22 -12.01
N VAL A 132 10.01 5.11 -12.72
CA VAL A 132 10.10 3.77 -12.14
C VAL A 132 11.56 3.33 -12.16
N ARG A 133 12.21 3.30 -10.99
CA ARG A 133 13.63 2.92 -10.91
C ARG A 133 13.80 1.41 -11.05
N THR A 134 14.41 0.97 -12.13
CA THR A 134 14.76 -0.44 -12.35
C THR A 134 16.15 -0.75 -11.79
N SER A 135 16.36 -2.00 -11.38
CA SER A 135 17.71 -2.50 -11.04
C SER A 135 18.19 -3.48 -12.12
N ALA A 136 19.49 -3.73 -12.17
CA ALA A 136 20.06 -4.70 -13.13
C ALA A 136 19.53 -6.14 -12.91
N TRP A 137 19.09 -6.45 -11.69
CA TRP A 137 18.64 -7.78 -11.29
C TRP A 137 17.13 -7.97 -11.40
N TYR A 138 16.37 -6.87 -11.50
CA TYR A 138 14.92 -6.91 -11.53
C TYR A 138 14.32 -5.71 -12.28
N SER A 139 13.53 -6.01 -13.30
CA SER A 139 12.72 -5.05 -14.03
C SER A 139 11.33 -4.97 -13.40
N LYS A 140 10.99 -3.82 -12.84
CA LYS A 140 9.66 -3.54 -12.29
C LYS A 140 8.89 -2.63 -13.24
N THR A 141 7.61 -2.90 -13.44
CA THR A 141 6.71 -2.15 -14.34
C THR A 141 5.87 -1.13 -13.59
N LEU A 142 5.73 -1.28 -12.28
CA LEU A 142 4.95 -0.41 -11.41
C LEU A 142 5.85 0.26 -10.37
N PRO A 143 5.54 1.50 -9.96
CA PRO A 143 6.30 2.22 -8.95
C PRO A 143 6.13 1.57 -7.58
N THR A 144 7.22 1.53 -6.81
CA THR A 144 7.20 1.16 -5.38
C THR A 144 6.98 2.38 -4.51
N PHE A 145 6.67 2.20 -3.23
CA PHE A 145 6.52 3.35 -2.31
C PHE A 145 7.82 4.17 -2.19
N SER A 146 8.99 3.53 -2.28
CA SER A 146 10.27 4.23 -2.40
C SER A 146 10.38 5.15 -3.63
N ASP A 147 9.87 4.74 -4.79
CA ASP A 147 9.80 5.60 -5.98
C ASP A 147 8.81 6.74 -5.76
N ALA A 148 7.66 6.45 -5.14
CA ALA A 148 6.66 7.44 -4.79
C ALA A 148 7.24 8.53 -3.89
N LEU A 149 7.95 8.12 -2.83
CA LEU A 149 8.59 9.02 -1.89
C LEU A 149 9.68 9.87 -2.57
N ALA A 150 10.52 9.24 -3.41
CA ALA A 150 11.55 9.94 -4.17
C ALA A 150 10.96 10.97 -5.14
N THR A 151 9.91 10.59 -5.87
CA THR A 151 9.21 11.47 -6.82
C THR A 151 8.59 12.68 -6.09
N VAL A 152 7.90 12.44 -4.97
CA VAL A 152 7.29 13.50 -4.17
C VAL A 152 8.36 14.43 -3.58
N ARG A 153 9.48 13.90 -3.07
CA ARG A 153 10.62 14.70 -2.60
C ARG A 153 11.17 15.60 -3.71
N ARG A 154 11.40 15.04 -4.90
CA ARG A 154 11.88 15.79 -6.07
C ARG A 154 10.92 16.90 -6.47
N ALA A 155 9.62 16.61 -6.47
CA ALA A 155 8.59 17.60 -6.78
C ALA A 155 8.57 18.75 -5.75
N ILE A 156 8.75 18.45 -4.46
CA ILE A 156 8.83 19.47 -3.40
C ILE A 156 10.10 20.31 -3.54
N TRP A 157 11.26 19.69 -3.76
CA TRP A 157 12.55 20.41 -3.88
C TRP A 157 12.63 21.33 -5.10
N ARG A 158 11.84 21.06 -6.15
CA ARG A 158 11.73 21.95 -7.31
C ARG A 158 10.92 23.21 -7.05
N GLN A 159 10.16 23.27 -5.95
CA GLN A 159 9.40 24.47 -5.61
C GLN A 159 10.33 25.54 -5.02
N PRO A 160 10.24 26.81 -5.46
CA PRO A 160 11.13 27.90 -5.02
C PRO A 160 10.87 28.39 -3.58
N THR A 161 10.25 27.57 -2.73
CA THR A 161 9.53 27.98 -1.51
C THR A 161 10.42 28.44 -0.35
N PHE A 162 11.75 28.25 -0.42
CA PHE A 162 12.70 28.62 0.64
C PHE A 162 13.74 29.63 0.16
N THR A 163 13.32 30.82 -0.27
CA THR A 163 14.26 31.93 -0.52
C THR A 163 13.99 33.05 0.48
N VAL A 164 14.64 32.99 1.66
CA VAL A 164 14.55 34.05 2.69
C VAL A 164 15.81 34.93 2.73
N SER A 165 16.87 34.57 1.98
CA SER A 165 18.12 35.33 1.95
C SER A 165 18.19 36.29 0.75
N ARG A 166 18.81 37.46 0.97
CA ARG A 166 19.22 38.34 -0.13
C ARG A 166 20.21 37.59 -1.01
N TRP A 167 20.00 37.63 -2.31
CA TRP A 167 20.86 37.03 -3.33
C TRP A 167 22.32 37.45 -3.09
N SER A 168 23.16 36.50 -2.67
CA SER A 168 24.61 36.69 -2.54
C SER A 168 25.25 36.65 -3.92
N ARG A 169 26.17 37.58 -4.21
CA ARG A 169 26.90 37.61 -5.49
C ARG A 169 27.89 36.44 -5.64
N ASP A 170 28.27 35.78 -4.54
CA ASP A 170 29.12 34.59 -4.54
C ASP A 170 28.27 33.31 -4.67
N THR A 171 27.68 33.10 -5.84
CA THR A 171 27.01 31.83 -6.17
C THR A 171 27.92 30.99 -7.07
N VAL A 172 28.41 29.86 -6.57
CA VAL A 172 29.15 28.88 -7.39
C VAL A 172 28.14 28.12 -8.25
N LYS A 173 28.29 28.21 -9.58
CA LYS A 173 27.43 27.49 -10.52
C LYS A 173 27.80 26.01 -10.54
N VAL A 174 26.87 25.14 -10.12
CA VAL A 174 27.01 23.69 -10.25
C VAL A 174 26.52 23.25 -11.63
N PRO A 175 27.25 22.40 -12.37
CA PRO A 175 26.76 21.83 -13.62
C PRO A 175 25.44 21.08 -13.40
N ARG A 176 24.44 21.35 -14.25
CA ARG A 176 23.08 20.79 -14.09
C ARG A 176 23.08 19.26 -13.96
N GLN A 177 23.93 18.56 -14.70
CA GLN A 177 24.02 17.10 -14.63
C GLN A 177 24.48 16.60 -13.27
N VAL A 178 25.43 17.28 -12.63
CA VAL A 178 25.93 16.92 -11.29
C VAL A 178 24.83 17.16 -10.27
N PHE A 179 24.15 18.31 -10.36
CA PHE A 179 23.03 18.64 -9.49
C PHE A 179 21.89 17.61 -9.60
N GLU A 180 21.44 17.28 -10.81
CA GLU A 180 20.35 16.32 -11.01
C GLU A 180 20.72 14.92 -10.50
N ARG A 181 21.97 14.45 -10.69
CA ARG A 181 22.44 13.17 -10.15
C ARG A 181 22.44 13.15 -8.62
N MET A 182 22.90 14.23 -7.99
CA MET A 182 22.91 14.35 -6.53
C MET A 182 21.48 14.44 -5.98
N SER A 183 20.61 15.24 -6.60
CA SER A 183 19.21 15.33 -6.23
C SER A 183 18.52 13.98 -6.34
N ASP A 184 18.76 13.24 -7.42
CA ASP A 184 18.19 11.91 -7.61
C ASP A 184 18.67 10.92 -6.53
N ALA A 185 19.99 10.87 -6.27
CA ALA A 185 20.54 10.03 -5.20
C ALA A 185 19.94 10.36 -3.82
N LEU A 186 19.78 11.64 -3.50
CA LEU A 186 19.21 12.10 -2.24
C LEU A 186 17.70 11.82 -2.12
N CYS A 187 16.96 11.84 -3.23
CA CYS A 187 15.52 11.53 -3.21
C CYS A 187 15.26 10.09 -2.72
N TYR A 188 16.19 9.17 -2.99
CA TYR A 188 16.12 7.76 -2.56
C TYR A 188 16.84 7.46 -1.23
N ALA A 189 17.40 8.46 -0.54
CA ALA A 189 18.04 8.24 0.75
C ALA A 189 16.99 7.92 1.85
N ALA A 190 17.32 7.01 2.77
CA ALA A 190 16.49 6.66 3.92
C ALA A 190 16.73 7.63 5.09
#